data_AF-A0A378ACX4-F1
#
_entry.id   AF-A0A378ACX4-F1
#
_cell.length_a   1.000
_cell.length_b   1.000
_cell.length_c   1.000
_cell.angle_alpha   90.00
_cell.angle_beta   90.00
_cell.angle_gamma   90.00
#
_symmetry.space_group_name_H-M   'P 1'
#
loop_
_entity.id
_entity.type
_entity.pdbx_description
1 polymer ?
#
loop_
_entity_poly.entity_id
_entity_poly.type
_entity_poly.pdbx_seq_one_letter_code
_entity_poly.pdbx_strand_id
1 'polypeptide(L)'
;MSPAMPPPRVKDLALTYLELTALSYPAAAIALIGSGALRGAGTTKIPLLINGGMNILNILISSVLIYGIFSWPGLGFVGAGLGLTIARYIGAIATIWVLMVGLNPALRLSLKGYFKPFNFAIIWEVMGIGIPASIESVLFNGGKLLTQMFVAGMGTNVIAGNFIAFSVASLINLPGNALGSASTIITGKRLGKGQIGQAEFQAWHVFWLSTIILTLIAWGSAPFAGFIASFYTHKKM
;
A
#
# COMPACT_ATOMS: atom_id res chain seq x y z
N MET A 1 31.32 -15.43 -7.66
CA MET A 1 30.51 -15.63 -6.44
C MET A 1 29.09 -15.90 -6.91
N SER A 2 28.71 -17.18 -7.04
CA SER A 2 27.41 -17.58 -7.60
C SER A 2 26.30 -17.11 -6.65
N PRO A 3 25.20 -16.49 -7.13
CA PRO A 3 24.07 -16.17 -6.28
C PRO A 3 23.57 -17.49 -5.71
N ALA A 4 23.73 -17.68 -4.40
CA ALA A 4 23.32 -18.89 -3.72
C ALA A 4 21.86 -19.17 -4.06
N MET A 5 21.60 -20.17 -4.91
CA MET A 5 20.24 -20.62 -5.16
C MET A 5 19.65 -20.98 -3.79
N PRO A 6 18.50 -20.40 -3.40
CA PRO A 6 17.83 -20.83 -2.19
C PRO A 6 17.57 -22.35 -2.29
N PRO A 7 17.67 -23.11 -1.18
CA PRO A 7 17.46 -24.55 -1.19
C PRO A 7 16.15 -24.90 -1.91
N PRO A 8 16.03 -26.04 -2.62
CA PRO A 8 14.86 -26.37 -3.45
C PRO A 8 13.52 -26.15 -2.73
N ARG A 9 13.49 -26.50 -1.45
CA ARG A 9 12.34 -26.31 -0.54
C ARG A 9 11.90 -24.84 -0.39
N VAL A 10 12.81 -23.88 -0.38
CA VAL A 10 12.52 -22.44 -0.26
C VAL A 10 11.95 -21.89 -1.56
N LYS A 11 12.39 -22.40 -2.72
CA LYS A 11 11.81 -22.04 -4.03
C LYS A 11 10.36 -22.52 -4.14
N ASP A 12 10.08 -23.76 -3.77
CA ASP A 12 8.73 -24.31 -3.85
C ASP A 12 7.76 -23.58 -2.90
N LEU A 13 8.20 -23.31 -1.66
CA LEU A 13 7.42 -22.50 -0.71
C LEU A 13 7.19 -21.06 -1.19
N ALA A 14 8.18 -20.44 -1.82
CA ALA A 14 8.03 -19.12 -2.40
C ALA A 14 7.06 -19.12 -3.59
N LEU A 15 7.09 -20.14 -4.46
CA LEU A 15 6.17 -20.28 -5.58
C LEU A 15 4.72 -20.45 -5.10
N THR A 16 4.47 -21.33 -4.13
CA THR A 16 3.12 -21.50 -3.55
C THR A 16 2.61 -20.20 -2.92
N TYR A 17 3.46 -19.46 -2.21
CA TYR A 17 3.10 -18.16 -1.65
C TYR A 17 2.80 -17.12 -2.74
N LEU A 18 3.57 -17.14 -3.83
CA LEU A 18 3.41 -16.21 -4.94
C LEU A 18 2.12 -16.47 -5.72
N GLU A 19 1.76 -17.74 -5.93
CA GLU A 19 0.47 -18.14 -6.51
C GLU A 19 -0.72 -17.73 -5.63
N LEU A 20 -0.62 -17.96 -4.32
CA LEU A 20 -1.65 -17.53 -3.37
C LEU A 20 -1.80 -16.02 -3.31
N THR A 21 -0.68 -15.30 -3.33
CA THR A 21 -0.67 -13.84 -3.38
C THR A 21 -1.22 -13.35 -4.71
N ALA A 22 -0.93 -14.04 -5.82
CA ALA A 22 -1.42 -13.71 -7.14
C ALA A 22 -2.95 -13.72 -7.20
N LEU A 23 -3.57 -14.75 -6.59
CA LEU A 23 -5.02 -14.89 -6.47
C LEU A 23 -5.67 -13.77 -5.64
N SER A 24 -4.89 -13.08 -4.78
CA SER A 24 -5.36 -11.97 -3.95
C SER A 24 -5.33 -10.61 -4.65
N TYR A 25 -4.63 -10.46 -5.79
CA TYR A 25 -4.52 -9.17 -6.49
C TYR A 25 -5.85 -8.59 -6.95
N PRO A 26 -6.80 -9.37 -7.51
CA PRO A 26 -8.11 -8.83 -7.89
C PRO A 26 -8.85 -8.23 -6.69
N ALA A 27 -8.83 -8.92 -5.55
CA ALA A 27 -9.43 -8.43 -4.31
C ALA A 27 -8.75 -7.17 -3.80
N ALA A 28 -7.40 -7.13 -3.84
CA ALA A 28 -6.64 -5.94 -3.49
C ALA A 28 -6.97 -4.74 -4.41
N ALA A 29 -7.09 -4.97 -5.71
CA ALA A 29 -7.47 -3.94 -6.68
C ALA A 29 -8.86 -3.37 -6.37
N ILE A 30 -9.85 -4.22 -6.08
CA ILE A 30 -11.20 -3.77 -5.70
C ILE A 30 -11.16 -2.93 -4.42
N ALA A 31 -10.46 -3.41 -3.38
CA ALA A 31 -10.33 -2.68 -2.12
C ALA A 31 -9.64 -1.31 -2.32
N LEU A 32 -8.62 -1.25 -3.19
CA LEU A 32 -7.85 -0.05 -3.46
C LEU A 32 -8.66 0.97 -4.29
N ILE A 33 -9.35 0.51 -5.33
CA ILE A 33 -10.24 1.32 -6.17
C ILE A 33 -11.41 1.85 -5.34
N GLY A 34 -12.08 0.99 -4.57
CA GLY A 34 -13.20 1.40 -3.72
C GLY A 34 -12.79 2.36 -2.61
N SER A 35 -11.63 2.12 -1.98
CA SER A 35 -11.05 3.07 -1.02
C SER A 35 -10.71 4.40 -1.67
N GLY A 36 -10.16 4.39 -2.89
CA GLY A 36 -9.85 5.58 -3.68
C GLY A 36 -11.11 6.40 -4.01
N ALA A 37 -12.18 5.74 -4.46
CA ALA A 37 -13.46 6.37 -4.75
C ALA A 37 -14.09 7.01 -3.50
N LEU A 38 -14.08 6.30 -2.37
CA LEU A 38 -14.58 6.83 -1.09
C LEU A 38 -13.75 8.03 -0.60
N ARG A 39 -12.43 7.98 -0.75
CA ARG A 39 -11.54 9.11 -0.44
C ARG A 39 -11.83 10.31 -1.35
N GLY A 40 -11.99 10.09 -2.66
CA GLY A 40 -12.36 11.12 -3.64
C GLY A 40 -13.72 11.79 -3.36
N ALA A 41 -14.68 11.02 -2.85
CA ALA A 41 -15.98 11.55 -2.41
C ALA A 41 -15.85 12.51 -1.21
N GLY A 42 -14.77 12.41 -0.45
CA GLY A 42 -14.52 13.17 0.79
C GLY A 42 -14.83 12.39 2.07
N THR A 43 -15.05 11.08 1.99
CA THR A 43 -15.24 10.22 3.17
C THR A 43 -14.03 9.33 3.40
N THR A 44 -13.15 9.81 4.27
CA THR A 44 -11.88 9.14 4.59
C THR A 44 -12.02 8.16 5.77
N LYS A 45 -13.02 8.32 6.64
CA LYS A 45 -13.23 7.45 7.82
C LYS A 45 -13.59 6.02 7.44
N ILE A 46 -14.44 5.84 6.45
CA ILE A 46 -14.90 4.52 5.98
C ILE A 46 -13.72 3.68 5.44
N PRO A 47 -12.92 4.16 4.47
CA PRO A 47 -11.77 3.39 3.98
C PRO A 47 -10.71 3.15 5.08
N LEU A 48 -10.57 4.05 6.05
CA LEU A 48 -9.69 3.82 7.21
C LEU A 48 -10.16 2.63 8.05
N LEU A 49 -11.44 2.56 8.40
CA LEU A 49 -12.01 1.45 9.18
C LEU A 49 -11.90 0.12 8.42
N ILE A 50 -12.15 0.11 7.11
CA ILE A 50 -12.02 -1.09 6.26
C ILE A 50 -10.56 -1.55 6.21
N ASN A 51 -9.61 -0.64 5.91
CA ASN A 51 -8.19 -1.01 5.84
C ASN A 51 -7.64 -1.44 7.21
N GLY A 52 -8.03 -0.75 8.29
CA GLY A 52 -7.66 -1.12 9.65
C GLY A 52 -8.21 -2.49 10.03
N GLY A 53 -9.51 -2.73 9.81
CA GLY A 53 -10.14 -4.02 10.05
C GLY A 53 -9.53 -5.15 9.22
N MET A 54 -9.22 -4.89 7.95
CA MET A 54 -8.54 -5.84 7.07
C MET A 54 -7.15 -6.22 7.61
N ASN A 55 -6.38 -5.26 8.12
CA ASN A 55 -5.06 -5.54 8.71
C ASN A 55 -5.17 -6.32 10.02
N ILE A 56 -6.11 -5.97 10.90
CA ILE A 56 -6.37 -6.72 12.13
C ILE A 56 -6.76 -8.15 11.81
N LEU A 57 -7.69 -8.32 10.86
CA LEU A 57 -8.15 -9.64 10.43
C LEU A 57 -7.02 -10.44 9.77
N ASN A 58 -6.15 -9.79 9.00
CA ASN A 58 -4.95 -10.42 8.45
C ASN A 58 -4.05 -10.95 9.57
N ILE A 59 -3.79 -10.16 10.62
CA ILE A 59 -2.96 -10.60 11.75
C ILE A 59 -3.60 -11.78 12.48
N LEU A 60 -4.91 -11.73 12.74
CA LEU A 60 -5.64 -12.80 13.41
C LEU A 60 -5.66 -14.09 12.59
N ILE A 61 -6.06 -14.01 11.32
CA ILE A 61 -6.15 -15.18 10.44
C ILE A 61 -4.74 -15.74 10.18
N SER A 62 -3.77 -14.89 9.83
CA SER A 62 -2.40 -15.34 9.58
C SER A 62 -1.77 -15.96 10.82
N SER A 63 -1.95 -15.39 12.02
CA SER A 63 -1.41 -16.00 13.25
C SER A 63 -2.00 -17.38 13.53
N VAL A 64 -3.32 -17.55 13.37
CA VAL A 64 -3.98 -18.86 13.52
C VAL A 64 -3.47 -19.86 12.49
N LEU A 65 -3.32 -19.47 11.22
CA LEU A 65 -2.85 -20.37 10.17
C LEU A 65 -1.34 -20.68 10.26
N ILE A 66 -0.53 -19.76 10.78
CA ILE A 66 0.92 -19.96 10.98
C ILE A 66 1.16 -20.90 12.17
N TYR A 67 0.58 -20.61 13.33
CA TYR A 67 0.87 -21.33 14.58
C TYR A 67 0.01 -22.59 14.75
N GLY A 68 -1.16 -22.66 14.11
CA GLY A 68 -2.12 -23.74 14.32
C GLY A 68 -2.83 -23.62 15.68
N ILE A 69 -3.99 -24.27 15.81
CA ILE A 69 -4.78 -24.30 17.06
C ILE A 69 -5.13 -25.74 17.44
N PHE A 70 -5.09 -26.00 18.75
CA PHE A 70 -5.58 -27.20 19.47
C PHE A 70 -4.93 -28.56 19.15
N SER A 71 -4.66 -28.91 17.89
CA SER A 71 -3.96 -30.14 17.47
C SER A 71 -3.50 -30.13 16.00
N TRP A 72 -3.66 -29.01 15.29
CA TRP A 72 -3.31 -28.90 13.88
C TRP A 72 -1.89 -28.36 13.72
N PRO A 73 -0.96 -29.07 13.03
CA PRO A 73 0.32 -28.48 12.65
C PRO A 73 0.03 -27.29 11.74
N GLY A 74 0.36 -26.08 12.18
CA GLY A 74 0.14 -24.87 11.41
C GLY A 74 0.75 -24.97 10.00
N LEU A 75 0.13 -24.29 9.03
CA LEU A 75 0.58 -24.24 7.64
C LEU A 75 1.85 -23.41 7.44
N GLY A 76 2.40 -22.84 8.54
CA GLY A 76 3.62 -22.05 8.54
C GLY A 76 3.57 -20.93 7.52
N PHE A 77 4.55 -20.90 6.62
CA PHE A 77 4.68 -19.86 5.59
C PHE A 77 3.50 -19.83 4.59
N VAL A 78 2.94 -20.99 4.23
CA VAL A 78 1.76 -21.07 3.36
C VAL A 78 0.53 -20.49 4.08
N GLY A 79 0.46 -20.68 5.40
CA GLY A 79 -0.57 -20.10 6.26
C GLY A 79 -0.56 -18.57 6.27
N ALA A 80 0.61 -17.94 6.23
CA ALA A 80 0.74 -16.50 6.09
C ALA A 80 0.17 -15.98 4.75
N GLY A 81 0.44 -16.69 3.65
CA GLY A 81 -0.09 -16.36 2.32
C GLY A 81 -1.61 -16.51 2.24
N LEU A 82 -2.14 -17.62 2.76
CA LEU A 82 -3.58 -17.85 2.83
C LEU A 82 -4.29 -16.82 3.72
N GLY A 83 -3.72 -16.50 4.88
CA GLY A 83 -4.31 -15.51 5.78
C GLY A 83 -4.38 -14.12 5.16
N LEU A 84 -3.33 -13.71 4.45
CA LEU A 84 -3.32 -12.48 3.66
C LEU A 84 -4.39 -12.49 2.57
N THR A 85 -4.49 -13.57 1.81
CA THR A 85 -5.47 -13.70 0.73
C THR A 85 -6.90 -13.63 1.26
N ILE A 86 -7.23 -14.39 2.31
CA ILE A 86 -8.55 -14.39 2.93
C ILE A 86 -8.89 -12.99 3.48
N ALA A 87 -7.95 -12.36 4.20
CA ALA A 87 -8.17 -11.01 4.71
C ALA A 87 -8.42 -9.99 3.60
N ARG A 88 -7.69 -10.08 2.48
CA ARG A 88 -7.91 -9.23 1.30
C ARG A 88 -9.27 -9.47 0.64
N TYR A 89 -9.72 -10.71 0.53
CA TYR A 89 -11.05 -11.04 0.02
C TYR A 89 -12.15 -10.48 0.93
N ILE A 90 -12.00 -10.63 2.25
CA ILE A 90 -12.95 -10.06 3.22
C ILE A 90 -12.95 -8.53 3.14
N GLY A 91 -11.78 -7.89 3.00
CA GLY A 91 -11.65 -6.46 2.78
C GLY A 91 -12.30 -5.98 1.48
N ALA A 92 -12.16 -6.74 0.39
CA ALA A 92 -12.81 -6.46 -0.88
C ALA A 92 -14.33 -6.57 -0.79
N ILE A 93 -14.84 -7.64 -0.16
CA ILE A 93 -16.28 -7.83 0.08
C ILE A 93 -16.82 -6.71 0.97
N ALA A 94 -16.12 -6.35 2.05
CA ALA A 94 -16.50 -5.24 2.92
C ALA A 94 -16.52 -3.90 2.16
N THR A 95 -15.55 -3.66 1.27
CA THR A 95 -15.50 -2.47 0.41
C THR A 95 -16.69 -2.42 -0.55
N ILE A 96 -16.99 -3.54 -1.23
CA ILE A 96 -18.17 -3.66 -2.11
C ILE A 96 -19.45 -3.44 -1.31
N TRP A 97 -19.57 -4.07 -0.14
CA TRP A 97 -20.76 -3.99 0.70
C TRP A 97 -21.02 -2.56 1.18
N VAL A 98 -19.98 -1.86 1.64
CA VAL A 98 -20.07 -0.45 2.02
C VAL A 98 -20.48 0.45 0.85
N LEU A 99 -19.96 0.18 -0.35
CA LEU A 99 -20.33 0.89 -1.58
C LEU A 99 -21.78 0.60 -2.03
N MET A 100 -22.27 -0.63 -1.79
CA MET A 100 -23.65 -1.05 -2.08
C MET A 100 -24.67 -0.51 -1.07
N VAL A 101 -24.35 -0.54 0.23
CA VAL A 101 -25.20 -0.03 1.31
C VAL A 101 -25.39 1.49 1.19
N GLY A 102 -24.45 2.19 0.53
CA GLY A 102 -24.63 3.59 0.21
C GLY A 102 -24.58 4.47 1.45
N LEU A 103 -23.63 4.20 2.36
CA LEU A 103 -23.32 5.03 3.53
C LEU A 103 -22.95 6.49 3.14
N ASN A 104 -22.69 6.75 1.85
CA ASN A 104 -22.63 8.07 1.24
C ASN A 104 -23.77 8.31 0.25
N PRO A 105 -24.49 9.45 0.35
CA PRO A 105 -25.42 9.91 -0.68
C PRO A 105 -24.75 10.19 -2.04
N ALA A 106 -23.44 10.46 -2.07
CA ALA A 106 -22.70 10.84 -3.26
C ALA A 106 -22.19 9.66 -4.12
N LEU A 107 -22.15 8.45 -3.58
CA LEU A 107 -21.56 7.27 -4.23
C LEU A 107 -22.37 6.03 -3.86
N ARG A 108 -23.59 5.96 -4.40
CA ARG A 108 -24.42 4.75 -4.36
C ARG A 108 -24.15 3.93 -5.61
N LEU A 109 -23.46 2.80 -5.46
CA LEU A 109 -23.44 1.76 -6.48
C LEU A 109 -24.83 1.09 -6.48
N SER A 110 -25.75 1.69 -7.24
CA SER A 110 -27.01 1.01 -7.57
C SER A 110 -26.68 -0.17 -8.48
N LEU A 111 -27.08 -1.38 -8.10
CA LEU A 111 -26.97 -2.58 -8.93
C LEU A 111 -27.59 -2.41 -10.34
N LYS A 112 -28.52 -1.45 -10.51
CA LYS A 112 -29.07 -1.05 -11.83
C LYS A 112 -28.09 -0.26 -12.71
N GLY A 113 -27.08 0.40 -12.12
CA GLY A 113 -26.05 1.16 -12.84
C GLY A 113 -24.96 0.27 -13.45
N TYR A 114 -24.75 -0.94 -12.92
CA TYR A 114 -23.82 -1.93 -13.48
C TYR A 114 -24.26 -2.43 -14.87
N PHE A 115 -25.56 -2.33 -15.16
CA PHE A 115 -26.15 -2.65 -16.47
C PHE A 115 -26.22 -1.46 -17.44
N LYS A 116 -25.73 -0.27 -17.07
CA LYS A 116 -25.60 0.83 -18.04
C LYS A 116 -24.42 0.56 -18.98
N PRO A 117 -24.54 0.89 -20.28
CA PRO A 117 -23.44 0.74 -21.22
C PRO A 117 -22.23 1.52 -20.72
N PHE A 118 -21.08 0.84 -20.67
CA PHE A 118 -19.81 1.44 -20.33
C PHE A 118 -19.54 2.63 -21.25
N ASN A 119 -19.35 3.81 -20.67
CA ASN A 119 -18.95 4.96 -21.46
C ASN A 119 -17.45 4.84 -21.75
N PHE A 120 -17.13 4.41 -22.98
CA PHE A 120 -15.75 4.22 -23.43
C PHE A 120 -14.92 5.50 -23.30
N ALA A 121 -15.55 6.68 -23.39
CA ALA A 121 -14.87 7.97 -23.20
C ALA A 121 -14.35 8.14 -21.76
N ILE A 122 -15.15 7.77 -20.75
CA ILE A 122 -14.74 7.84 -19.34
C ILE A 122 -13.62 6.83 -19.06
N ILE A 123 -13.71 5.62 -19.62
CA ILE A 123 -12.64 4.62 -19.47
C ILE A 123 -11.35 5.14 -20.09
N TRP A 124 -11.41 5.75 -21.27
CA TRP A 124 -10.24 6.31 -21.93
C TRP A 124 -9.61 7.47 -21.14
N GLU A 125 -10.43 8.36 -20.56
CA GLU A 125 -9.93 9.41 -19.65
C GLU A 125 -9.26 8.82 -18.40
N VAL A 126 -9.88 7.82 -17.77
CA VAL A 126 -9.32 7.13 -16.61
C VAL A 126 -8.03 6.41 -16.97
N MET A 127 -7.96 5.73 -18.11
CA MET A 127 -6.74 5.09 -18.61
C MET A 127 -5.67 6.11 -18.99
N GLY A 128 -6.05 7.27 -19.54
CA GLY A 128 -5.13 8.36 -19.86
C GLY A 128 -4.40 8.92 -18.64
N ILE A 129 -5.00 8.86 -17.46
CA ILE A 129 -4.35 9.22 -16.19
C ILE A 129 -3.67 8.00 -15.55
N GLY A 130 -4.33 6.84 -15.60
CA GLY A 130 -3.89 5.62 -14.93
C GLY A 130 -2.66 4.97 -15.56
N ILE A 131 -2.56 4.96 -16.90
CA ILE A 131 -1.41 4.37 -17.62
C ILE A 131 -0.12 5.13 -17.31
N PRO A 132 -0.04 6.48 -17.45
CA PRO A 132 1.16 7.22 -17.08
C PRO A 132 1.54 7.03 -15.62
N ALA A 133 0.59 7.10 -14.69
CA ALA A 133 0.84 6.90 -13.26
C ALA A 133 1.35 5.48 -12.95
N SER A 134 0.87 4.48 -13.68
CA SER A 134 1.34 3.10 -13.56
C SER A 134 2.76 2.94 -14.10
N ILE A 135 3.07 3.54 -15.25
CA ILE A 135 4.43 3.54 -15.83
C ILE A 135 5.41 4.22 -14.87
N GLU A 136 5.06 5.38 -14.33
CA GLU A 136 5.87 6.08 -13.32
C GLU A 136 6.12 5.19 -12.09
N SER A 137 5.06 4.55 -11.57
CA SER A 137 5.17 3.64 -10.43
C SER A 137 6.08 2.44 -10.71
N VAL A 138 5.99 1.85 -11.91
CA VAL A 138 6.83 0.73 -12.35
C VAL A 138 8.28 1.17 -12.49
N LEU A 139 8.54 2.32 -13.10
CA LEU A 139 9.89 2.88 -13.24
C LEU A 139 10.50 3.19 -11.87
N PHE A 140 9.73 3.76 -10.95
CA PHE A 140 10.20 4.09 -9.61
C PHE A 140 10.52 2.85 -8.77
N ASN A 141 9.64 1.84 -8.79
CA ASN A 141 9.90 0.56 -8.13
C ASN A 141 11.04 -0.22 -8.80
N GLY A 142 11.12 -0.19 -10.13
CA GLY A 142 12.22 -0.78 -10.90
C GLY A 142 13.57 -0.13 -10.56
N GLY A 143 13.62 1.20 -10.50
CA GLY A 143 14.80 1.96 -10.07
C GLY A 143 15.25 1.58 -8.66
N LYS A 144 14.31 1.50 -7.71
CA LYS A 144 14.60 1.02 -6.35
C LYS A 144 15.19 -0.38 -6.33
N LEU A 145 14.64 -1.31 -7.12
CA LEU A 145 15.17 -2.67 -7.23
C LEU A 145 16.57 -2.68 -7.82
N LEU A 146 16.85 -1.88 -8.85
CA LEU A 146 18.19 -1.75 -9.42
C LEU A 146 19.19 -1.26 -8.37
N THR A 147 18.85 -0.20 -7.62
CA THR A 147 19.69 0.29 -6.52
C THR A 147 19.92 -0.79 -5.47
N GLN A 148 18.88 -1.54 -5.11
CA GLN A 148 18.98 -2.64 -4.16
C GLN A 148 19.91 -3.76 -4.67
N MET A 149 19.87 -4.09 -5.96
CA MET A 149 20.77 -5.08 -6.57
C MET A 149 22.23 -4.63 -6.54
N PHE A 150 22.51 -3.35 -6.83
CA PHE A 150 23.88 -2.82 -6.71
C PHE A 150 24.40 -2.91 -5.28
N VAL A 151 23.56 -2.57 -4.30
CA VAL A 151 23.94 -2.63 -2.88
C VAL A 151 24.09 -4.08 -2.40
N ALA A 152 23.31 -5.02 -2.93
CA ALA A 152 23.40 -6.44 -2.57
C ALA A 152 24.76 -7.07 -2.95
N GLY A 153 25.47 -6.53 -3.95
CA GLY A 153 26.80 -6.99 -4.32
C GLY A 153 27.93 -6.58 -3.36
N MET A 154 27.68 -5.66 -2.42
CA MET A 154 28.73 -5.03 -1.59
C MET A 154 28.96 -5.71 -0.23
N GLY A 155 28.31 -6.85 0.04
CA GLY A 155 28.49 -7.65 1.25
C GLY A 155 27.32 -7.59 2.24
N THR A 156 27.25 -8.59 3.12
CA THR A 156 26.13 -8.83 4.06
C THR A 156 25.88 -7.68 5.04
N ASN A 157 26.93 -7.00 5.50
CA ASN A 157 26.79 -5.83 6.39
C ASN A 157 26.12 -4.64 5.67
N VAL A 158 26.39 -4.46 4.38
CA VAL A 158 25.79 -3.39 3.58
C VAL A 158 24.32 -3.69 3.30
N ILE A 159 23.96 -4.96 3.08
CA ILE A 159 22.56 -5.40 2.92
C ILE A 159 21.75 -5.13 4.19
N ALA A 160 22.28 -5.49 5.36
CA ALA A 160 21.61 -5.23 6.64
C ALA A 160 21.44 -3.72 6.90
N GLY A 161 22.48 -2.93 6.63
CA GLY A 161 22.42 -1.47 6.72
C GLY A 161 21.40 -0.86 5.77
N ASN A 162 21.32 -1.33 4.53
CA ASN A 162 20.34 -0.87 3.56
C ASN A 162 18.90 -1.22 3.99
N PHE A 163 18.66 -2.42 4.54
CA PHE A 163 17.33 -2.79 5.02
C PHE A 163 16.84 -1.88 6.16
N ILE A 164 17.72 -1.54 7.10
CA ILE A 164 17.42 -0.59 8.19
C ILE A 164 17.16 0.79 7.59
N ALA A 165 18.04 1.28 6.72
CA ALA A 165 17.89 2.58 6.07
C ALA A 165 16.58 2.67 5.27
N PHE A 166 16.22 1.62 4.54
CA PHE A 166 14.97 1.55 3.78
C PHE A 166 13.75 1.57 4.69
N SER A 167 13.77 0.81 5.79
CA SER A 167 12.68 0.79 6.76
C SER A 167 12.46 2.17 7.40
N VAL A 168 13.55 2.84 7.81
CA VAL A 168 13.49 4.20 8.36
C VAL A 168 13.01 5.20 7.31
N ALA A 169 13.55 5.12 6.09
CA ALA A 169 13.12 5.96 4.98
C ALA A 169 11.63 5.76 4.68
N SER A 170 11.12 4.53 4.70
CA SER A 170 9.69 4.25 4.52
C SER A 170 8.84 4.95 5.58
N LEU A 171 9.25 4.90 6.85
CA LEU A 171 8.55 5.60 7.94
C LEU A 171 8.53 7.11 7.74
N ILE A 172 9.68 7.70 7.37
CA ILE A 172 9.80 9.14 7.10
C ILE A 172 8.95 9.55 5.89
N ASN A 173 8.79 8.67 4.90
CA ASN A 173 7.98 8.94 3.71
C ASN A 173 6.47 8.77 3.95
N LEU A 174 6.00 8.13 5.03
CA LEU A 174 4.57 7.91 5.28
C LEU A 174 3.75 9.22 5.34
N PRO A 175 4.15 10.26 6.10
CA PRO A 175 3.42 11.52 6.16
C PRO A 175 3.39 12.23 4.80
N GLY A 176 4.50 12.19 4.06
CA GLY A 176 4.59 12.78 2.73
C GLY A 176 3.62 12.14 1.74
N ASN A 177 3.56 10.81 1.70
CA ASN A 177 2.59 10.09 0.88
C ASN A 177 1.14 10.38 1.30
N ALA A 178 0.87 10.46 2.61
CA ALA A 178 -0.46 10.78 3.12
C ALA A 178 -0.91 12.20 2.75
N LEU A 179 -0.04 13.20 2.93
CA LEU A 179 -0.30 14.59 2.55
C LEU A 179 -0.42 14.74 1.03
N GLY A 180 0.43 14.08 0.25
CA GLY A 180 0.35 14.05 -1.21
C GLY A 180 -1.00 13.51 -1.69
N SER A 181 -1.41 12.34 -1.17
CA SER A 181 -2.72 11.76 -1.50
C SER A 181 -3.88 12.67 -1.10
N ALA A 182 -3.83 13.30 0.08
CA ALA A 182 -4.84 14.26 0.53
C ALA A 182 -4.89 15.51 -0.37
N SER A 183 -3.73 16.03 -0.79
CA SER A 183 -3.61 17.15 -1.72
C SER A 183 -4.31 16.85 -3.05
N THR A 184 -4.02 15.69 -3.65
CA THR A 184 -4.64 15.27 -4.92
C THR A 184 -6.17 15.23 -4.81
N ILE A 185 -6.71 14.71 -3.70
CA ILE A 185 -8.15 14.63 -3.47
C ILE A 185 -8.77 16.03 -3.32
N ILE A 186 -8.15 16.90 -2.51
CA ILE A 186 -8.66 18.25 -2.23
C ILE A 186 -8.63 19.10 -3.50
N THR A 187 -7.49 19.13 -4.19
CA THR A 187 -7.27 19.86 -5.44
C THR A 187 -8.21 19.35 -6.53
N GLY A 188 -8.33 18.02 -6.70
CA GLY A 188 -9.26 17.41 -7.66
C GLY A 188 -10.72 17.80 -7.42
N LYS A 189 -11.16 17.81 -6.14
CA LYS A 189 -12.52 18.23 -5.78
C LYS A 189 -12.77 19.72 -6.00
N ARG A 190 -11.79 20.59 -5.76
CA ARG A 190 -11.89 22.03 -5.99
C ARG A 190 -11.89 22.37 -7.48
N LEU A 191 -11.03 21.73 -8.27
CA LEU A 191 -11.02 21.83 -9.72
C LEU A 191 -12.36 21.37 -10.32
N GLY A 192 -12.91 20.26 -9.85
CA GLY A 192 -14.24 19.78 -10.27
C GLY A 192 -15.40 20.72 -9.94
N LYS A 193 -15.21 21.68 -9.01
CA LYS A 193 -16.17 22.75 -8.69
C LYS A 193 -15.90 24.06 -9.43
N GLY A 194 -14.92 24.08 -10.35
CA GLY A 194 -14.51 25.29 -11.08
C GLY A 194 -13.67 26.28 -10.26
N GLN A 195 -13.21 25.92 -9.06
CA GLN A 195 -12.48 26.81 -8.15
C GLN A 195 -10.96 26.72 -8.33
N ILE A 196 -10.46 27.06 -9.52
CA ILE A 196 -9.05 26.85 -9.91
C ILE A 196 -8.07 27.59 -8.98
N GLY A 197 -8.30 28.87 -8.70
CA GLY A 197 -7.40 29.65 -7.84
C GLY A 197 -7.31 29.11 -6.39
N GLN A 198 -8.40 28.57 -5.84
CA GLN A 198 -8.36 27.93 -4.53
C GLN A 198 -7.65 26.58 -4.57
N ALA A 199 -7.77 25.84 -5.68
CA ALA A 199 -7.08 24.57 -5.88
C ALA A 199 -5.56 24.75 -5.91
N GLU A 200 -5.07 25.77 -6.64
CA GLU A 200 -3.65 26.09 -6.72
C GLU A 200 -3.09 26.56 -5.37
N PHE A 201 -3.79 27.47 -4.70
CA PHE A 201 -3.39 27.94 -3.38
C PHE A 201 -3.30 26.78 -2.36
N GLN A 202 -4.28 25.88 -2.36
CA GLN A 202 -4.29 24.71 -1.48
C GLN A 202 -3.18 23.72 -1.81
N ALA A 203 -2.90 23.48 -3.10
CA ALA A 203 -1.79 22.64 -3.52
C ALA A 203 -0.44 23.20 -3.01
N TRP A 204 -0.21 24.51 -3.15
CA TRP A 204 0.99 25.17 -2.63
C TRP A 204 1.10 25.12 -1.10
N HIS A 205 -0.01 25.28 -0.38
CA HIS A 205 -0.02 25.16 1.08
C HIS A 205 0.34 23.75 1.53
N VAL A 206 -0.25 22.73 0.91
CA VAL A 206 0.07 21.34 1.24
C VAL A 206 1.51 21.00 0.84
N PHE A 207 2.02 21.55 -0.26
CA PHE A 207 3.41 21.37 -0.68
C PHE A 207 4.40 21.94 0.35
N TRP A 208 4.21 23.20 0.78
CA TRP A 208 5.07 23.81 1.80
C TRP A 208 4.95 23.12 3.15
N LEU A 209 3.72 22.78 3.57
CA LEU A 209 3.50 22.04 4.81
C LEU A 209 4.21 20.67 4.77
N SER A 210 4.08 19.93 3.66
CA SER A 210 4.72 18.63 3.48
C SER A 210 6.24 18.76 3.51
N THR A 211 6.79 19.74 2.80
CA THR A 211 8.24 20.02 2.77
C THR A 211 8.75 20.33 4.17
N ILE A 212 8.13 21.26 4.90
CA ILE A 212 8.56 21.65 6.25
C ILE A 212 8.49 20.45 7.20
N ILE A 213 7.38 19.70 7.20
CA ILE A 213 7.21 18.53 8.06
C ILE A 213 8.25 17.46 7.74
N LEU A 214 8.46 17.14 6.46
CA LEU A 214 9.43 16.13 6.04
C LEU A 214 10.87 16.57 6.34
N THR A 215 11.21 17.84 6.15
CA THR A 215 12.53 18.38 6.50
C THR A 215 12.75 18.33 8.00
N LEU A 216 11.76 18.69 8.82
CA LEU A 216 11.85 18.59 10.28
C LEU A 216 12.00 17.13 10.74
N ILE A 217 11.24 16.21 10.15
CA ILE A 217 11.37 14.77 10.44
C ILE A 217 12.75 14.26 10.01
N ALA A 218 13.25 14.64 8.83
CA ALA A 218 14.56 14.25 8.35
C ALA A 218 15.67 14.76 9.27
N TRP A 219 15.64 16.05 9.64
CA TRP A 219 16.58 16.65 10.58
C TRP A 219 16.49 16.04 11.98
N GLY A 220 15.29 15.74 12.47
CA GLY A 220 15.09 15.06 13.76
C GLY A 220 15.53 13.59 13.73
N SER A 221 15.45 12.93 12.58
CA SER A 221 15.89 11.55 12.40
C SER A 221 17.41 11.40 12.31
N ALA A 222 18.14 12.42 11.83
CA ALA A 222 19.59 12.39 11.69
C ALA A 222 20.34 12.11 13.02
N PRO A 223 20.03 12.78 14.15
CA PRO A 223 20.64 12.46 15.45
C PRO A 223 20.09 11.17 16.07
N PHE A 224 18.84 10.78 15.76
CA PHE A 224 18.23 9.55 16.26
C PHE A 224 18.56 8.29 15.44
N ALA A 225 19.27 8.43 14.32
CA ALA A 225 19.64 7.32 13.45
C ALA A 225 20.41 6.21 14.19
N GLY A 226 21.29 6.58 15.11
CA GLY A 226 22.01 5.62 15.97
C GLY A 226 21.08 4.85 16.93
N PHE A 227 20.06 5.52 17.49
CA PHE A 227 19.07 4.90 18.37
C PHE A 227 18.11 3.99 17.59
N ILE A 228 17.67 4.42 16.42
CA ILE A 228 16.78 3.62 15.55
C ILE A 228 17.52 2.39 15.00
N ALA A 229 18.80 2.53 14.65
CA ALA A 229 19.62 1.39 14.24
C ALA A 229 19.75 0.35 15.37
N SER A 230 19.87 0.80 16.63
CA SER A 230 20.00 -0.09 17.79
C SER A 230 18.80 -1.02 18.01
N PHE A 231 17.58 -0.60 17.63
CA PHE A 231 16.38 -1.44 17.67
C PHE A 231 16.47 -2.64 16.72
N TYR A 232 17.20 -2.50 15.61
CA TYR A 232 17.42 -3.58 14.64
C TYR A 232 18.64 -4.46 15.00
N THR A 233 19.62 -3.95 15.74
CA THR A 233 20.83 -4.67 16.16
C THR A 233 20.69 -5.45 17.49
N HIS A 234 19.52 -6.05 17.75
CA HIS A 234 19.37 -7.04 18.84
C HIS A 234 20.01 -8.40 18.47
N LYS A 235 21.31 -8.39 18.14
CA LYS A 235 22.19 -9.53 18.30
C LYS A 235 23.52 -8.96 18.79
N LYS A 236 23.72 -9.03 20.10
CA LYS A 236 25.03 -8.77 20.71
C LYS A 236 26.07 -9.65 20.00
N MET A 237 27.17 -8.98 19.69
CA MET A 237 28.49 -9.52 19.42
C MET A 237 28.84 -10.68 20.35
#